data_AF-A0A5C0VKG1-F1
#
_entry.id   AF-A0A5C0VKG1-F1
#
_cell.length_a   1.000
_cell.length_b   1.000
_cell.length_c   1.000
_cell.angle_alpha   90.00
_cell.angle_beta   90.00
_cell.angle_gamma   90.00
#
_symmetry.space_group_name_H-M   'P 1'
#
loop_
_entity.id
_entity.type
_entity.pdbx_description
1 polymer ?
#
loop_
_entity_poly.entity_id
_entity_poly.type
_entity_poly.pdbx_seq_one_letter_code
_entity_poly.pdbx_strand_id
1 'polypeptide(L)'
;MNNADILIPLTIFIGSFAVIFGWRYLTNKERMALIERGLNPIPEKPESKSNYYLKLALLLMGAGLGLFLAFVLDRTVFVNNVNEWGNTENEAVYFSLITLFGGLGLFISYMIDKEEKQQKL
;
A
#
# COMPACT_ATOMS: atom_id res chain seq x y z
N MET A 1 -27.56 -6.60 27.83
CA MET A 1 -26.97 -5.99 26.62
C MET A 1 -27.68 -4.66 26.44
N ASN A 2 -26.96 -3.56 26.60
CA ASN A 2 -27.58 -2.24 26.65
C ASN A 2 -27.94 -1.83 25.23
N ASN A 3 -29.11 -1.23 25.03
CA ASN A 3 -29.55 -0.72 23.71
C ASN A 3 -28.55 0.27 23.08
N ALA A 4 -27.65 0.83 23.89
CA ALA A 4 -26.54 1.68 23.47
C ALA A 4 -25.51 0.95 22.58
N ASP A 5 -25.27 -0.34 22.81
CA ASP A 5 -24.25 -1.11 22.09
C ASP A 5 -24.64 -1.36 20.63
N ILE A 6 -25.94 -1.37 20.33
CA ILE A 6 -26.51 -1.48 18.97
C ILE A 6 -26.58 -0.13 18.25
N LEU A 7 -26.73 0.97 19.00
CA LEU A 7 -26.87 2.31 18.41
C LEU A 7 -25.55 2.85 17.86
N ILE A 8 -24.42 2.50 18.48
CA ILE A 8 -23.08 2.94 18.06
C ILE A 8 -22.75 2.47 16.63
N PRO A 9 -22.80 1.17 16.28
CA PRO A 9 -22.50 0.73 14.92
C PRO A 9 -23.51 1.24 13.89
N LEU A 10 -24.79 1.40 14.27
CA LEU A 10 -25.83 1.92 13.38
C LEU A 10 -25.57 3.37 12.97
N THR A 11 -25.21 4.24 13.92
CA THR A 11 -24.94 5.65 13.65
C THR A 11 -23.67 5.83 12.81
N ILE A 12 -22.63 5.04 13.07
CA ILE A 12 -21.39 5.04 12.27
C ILE A 12 -21.68 4.58 10.83
N PHE A 13 -22.50 3.55 10.64
CA PHE A 13 -22.85 3.04 9.31
C PHE A 13 -23.62 4.07 8.49
N ILE A 14 -24.64 4.70 9.08
CA ILE A 14 -25.44 5.74 8.42
C ILE A 14 -24.59 7.00 8.17
N GLY A 15 -23.77 7.40 9.14
CA GLY A 15 -22.89 8.56 9.04
C GLY A 15 -21.86 8.41 7.93
N SER A 16 -21.20 7.24 7.83
CA SER A 16 -20.25 6.95 6.75
C SER A 16 -20.93 7.00 5.37
N PHE A 17 -22.11 6.40 5.25
CA PHE A 17 -22.87 6.46 4.00
C PHE A 17 -23.27 7.89 3.62
N ALA A 18 -23.70 8.70 4.59
CA ALA A 18 -24.06 10.11 4.37
C ALA A 18 -22.84 10.94 3.92
N VAL A 19 -21.65 10.72 4.48
CA VAL A 19 -20.42 11.42 4.09
C VAL A 19 -20.01 11.04 2.67
N ILE A 20 -20.00 9.74 2.34
CA ILE A 20 -19.65 9.27 0.99
C ILE A 20 -20.63 9.84 -0.05
N PHE A 21 -21.93 9.78 0.25
CA PHE A 21 -22.97 10.32 -0.62
C PHE A 21 -22.85 11.84 -0.77
N GLY A 22 -22.64 12.57 0.33
CA GLY A 22 -22.45 14.02 0.35
C GLY A 22 -21.24 14.44 -0.49
N TRP A 23 -20.09 13.80 -0.28
CA TRP A 23 -18.90 14.02 -1.09
C TRP A 23 -19.21 13.82 -2.58
N ARG A 24 -19.82 12.68 -2.95
CA ARG A 24 -20.14 12.36 -4.35
C ARG A 24 -21.11 13.37 -4.97
N TYR A 25 -22.12 13.80 -4.21
CA TYR A 25 -23.15 14.75 -4.66
C TYR A 25 -22.56 16.14 -4.90
N LEU A 26 -21.75 16.65 -3.97
CA LEU A 26 -21.09 17.94 -4.11
C LEU A 26 -20.14 17.95 -5.31
N THR A 27 -19.29 16.93 -5.45
CA THR A 27 -18.38 16.83 -6.61
C THR A 27 -19.14 16.80 -7.94
N ASN A 28 -20.31 16.14 -8.00
CA ASN A 28 -21.11 16.11 -9.23
C ASN A 28 -21.75 17.48 -9.55
N LYS A 29 -22.20 18.22 -8.53
CA LYS A 29 -22.72 19.59 -8.69
C LYS A 29 -21.63 20.57 -9.16
N GLU A 30 -20.44 20.48 -8.58
CA GLU A 30 -19.30 21.29 -9.00
C GLU A 30 -18.95 21.06 -10.47
N ARG A 31 -18.96 19.80 -10.92
CA ARG A 31 -18.70 19.45 -12.33
C ARG A 31 -19.74 20.03 -13.29
N MET A 32 -21.02 20.07 -12.92
CA MET A 32 -22.06 20.69 -13.74
C MET A 32 -21.87 22.20 -13.84
N ALA A 33 -21.57 22.86 -12.71
CA ALA A 33 -21.30 24.30 -12.67
C ALA A 33 -20.07 24.70 -13.50
N LEU A 34 -19.08 23.80 -13.64
CA LEU A 34 -17.93 24.01 -14.52
C LEU A 34 -18.31 23.93 -16.00
N ILE A 35 -19.12 22.93 -16.41
CA ILE A 35 -19.62 22.80 -17.79
C ILE A 35 -20.45 24.02 -18.19
N GLU A 36 -21.34 24.48 -17.30
CA GLU A 36 -22.17 25.67 -17.53
C GLU A 36 -21.34 26.96 -17.69
N ARG A 37 -20.15 27.01 -17.09
CA ARG A 37 -19.19 28.11 -17.24
C ARG A 37 -18.25 27.93 -18.45
N GLY A 38 -18.46 26.92 -19.27
CA GLY A 38 -17.61 26.60 -20.42
C GLY A 38 -16.23 26.05 -20.05
N LEU A 39 -16.04 25.64 -18.79
CA LEU A 39 -14.80 25.04 -18.29
C LEU A 39 -14.90 23.52 -18.40
N ASN A 40 -13.87 22.88 -18.94
CA ASN A 40 -13.81 21.42 -18.96
C ASN A 40 -13.60 20.89 -17.53
N PRO A 41 -14.56 20.11 -16.97
CA PRO A 41 -14.46 19.56 -15.62
C PRO A 41 -13.59 18.31 -15.56
N ILE A 42 -13.05 17.88 -16.69
CA ILE A 42 -12.11 16.77 -16.78
C ILE A 42 -10.79 17.35 -16.29
N PRO A 43 -10.34 17.04 -15.06
CA PRO A 43 -8.96 17.34 -14.70
C PRO A 43 -8.13 16.65 -15.77
N GLU A 44 -7.29 17.43 -16.47
CA GLU A 44 -6.26 16.88 -17.34
C GLU A 44 -5.64 15.72 -16.57
N LYS A 45 -5.86 14.49 -17.06
CA LYS A 45 -5.37 13.29 -16.38
C LYS A 45 -3.89 13.57 -16.18
N PRO A 46 -3.37 13.62 -14.94
CA PRO A 46 -1.95 13.81 -14.78
C PRO A 46 -1.30 12.68 -15.56
N GLU A 47 -0.58 13.04 -16.62
CA GLU A 47 0.13 12.12 -17.50
C GLU A 47 1.35 11.57 -16.77
N SER A 48 1.09 10.91 -15.65
CA SER A 48 1.99 9.98 -15.01
C SER A 48 1.11 9.05 -14.20
N LYS A 49 0.45 8.12 -14.90
CA LYS A 49 0.26 6.80 -14.29
C LYS A 49 1.67 6.24 -14.09
N SER A 50 2.35 6.71 -13.05
CA SER A 50 3.48 6.01 -12.43
C SER A 50 3.03 4.57 -12.35
N ASN A 51 3.84 3.67 -12.91
CA ASN A 51 3.47 2.29 -13.14
C ASN A 51 3.17 1.63 -11.79
N TYR A 52 1.94 1.75 -11.32
CA TYR A 52 1.51 1.24 -10.01
C TYR A 52 1.75 -0.26 -9.92
N TYR A 53 1.52 -0.95 -11.04
CA TYR A 53 1.83 -2.36 -11.21
C TYR A 53 3.33 -2.66 -11.13
N LEU A 54 4.20 -1.75 -11.60
CA LEU A 54 5.66 -1.92 -11.50
C LEU A 54 6.11 -1.77 -10.04
N LYS A 55 5.58 -0.78 -9.32
CA LYS A 55 5.82 -0.60 -7.88
C LYS A 55 5.38 -1.80 -7.06
N LEU A 56 4.18 -2.32 -7.34
CA LEU A 56 3.67 -3.51 -6.69
C LEU A 56 4.49 -4.76 -7.04
N ALA A 57 4.86 -4.95 -8.30
CA ALA A 57 5.65 -6.10 -8.74
C ALA A 57 7.03 -6.11 -8.07
N LEU A 58 7.74 -4.99 -8.03
CA LEU A 58 9.04 -4.89 -7.37
C LEU A 58 8.94 -5.05 -5.85
N LEU A 59 7.88 -4.53 -5.22
CA LEU A 59 7.63 -4.75 -3.79
C LEU A 59 7.38 -6.23 -3.49
N LEU A 60 6.55 -6.91 -4.29
CA LEU A 60 6.26 -8.33 -4.11
C LEU A 60 7.51 -9.20 -4.37
N MET A 61 8.30 -8.84 -5.38
CA MET A 61 9.54 -9.55 -5.72
C MET A 61 10.60 -9.38 -4.63
N GLY A 62 10.76 -8.17 -4.10
CA GLY A 62 11.65 -7.87 -2.97
C GLY A 62 11.21 -8.61 -1.70
N ALA A 63 9.93 -8.52 -1.32
CA ALA A 63 9.40 -9.22 -0.16
C ALA A 63 9.56 -10.75 -0.29
N GLY A 64 9.28 -11.31 -1.48
CA GLY A 64 9.44 -12.74 -1.75
C GLY A 64 10.90 -13.20 -1.67
N LEU A 65 11.83 -12.47 -2.27
CA LEU A 65 13.27 -12.75 -2.18
C LEU A 65 13.78 -12.61 -0.75
N GLY A 66 13.34 -11.59 -0.01
CA GLY A 66 13.68 -11.39 1.39
C GLY A 66 13.21 -12.55 2.27
N LEU A 67 11.99 -13.02 2.08
CA LEU A 67 11.45 -14.16 2.83
C LEU A 67 12.17 -15.47 2.48
N PHE A 68 12.48 -15.67 1.19
CA PHE A 68 13.27 -16.82 0.75
C PHE A 68 14.67 -16.82 1.37
N LEU A 69 15.36 -15.67 1.34
CA LEU A 69 16.65 -15.50 1.99
C LEU A 69 16.55 -15.70 3.50
N ALA A 70 15.49 -15.20 4.15
CA ALA A 70 15.29 -15.39 5.58
C ALA A 70 15.18 -16.86 5.94
N PHE A 71 14.39 -17.63 5.18
CA PHE A 71 14.27 -19.07 5.36
C PHE A 71 15.59 -19.82 5.14
N VAL A 72 16.36 -19.43 4.11
CA VAL A 72 17.68 -20.03 3.85
C VAL A 72 18.67 -19.68 4.96
N LEU A 73 18.68 -18.44 5.45
CA LEU A 73 19.52 -17.99 6.57
C LEU A 73 19.14 -18.72 7.86
N ASP A 74 17.85 -18.82 8.14
CA ASP A 74 17.32 -19.56 9.28
C ASP A 74 17.84 -21.02 9.27
N ARG A 75 17.78 -21.65 8.09
CA ARG A 75 18.23 -23.04 7.91
C ARG A 75 19.75 -23.23 7.80
N THR A 76 20.56 -22.19 7.58
CA THR A 76 22.02 -22.31 7.42
C THR A 76 22.79 -21.77 8.63
N VAL A 77 22.32 -20.69 9.25
CA VAL A 77 22.98 -20.01 10.36
C VAL A 77 22.50 -20.55 11.71
N PHE A 78 21.21 -20.87 11.85
CA PHE A 78 20.65 -21.30 13.14
C PHE A 78 20.64 -22.83 13.36
N VAL A 79 21.11 -23.62 12.38
CA VAL A 79 21.41 -25.05 12.59
C VAL A 79 22.44 -25.28 13.72
N ASN A 80 23.30 -24.30 14.00
CA ASN A 80 24.38 -24.44 14.99
C ASN A 80 24.10 -23.79 16.35
N ASN A 81 22.96 -23.10 16.54
CA ASN A 81 22.60 -22.46 17.81
C ASN A 81 21.26 -22.99 18.32
N VAL A 82 21.25 -24.27 18.67
CA VAL A 82 20.22 -24.85 19.53
C VAL A 82 20.52 -24.36 20.94
N ASN A 83 19.97 -23.21 21.32
CA ASN A 83 19.98 -22.81 22.73
C ASN A 83 19.07 -23.77 23.50
N GLU A 84 19.45 -24.12 24.73
CA GLU A 84 18.85 -25.14 25.62
C GLU A 84 17.34 -24.95 25.93
N TRP A 85 16.72 -23.88 25.44
CA TRP A 85 15.30 -23.56 25.60
C TRP A 85 14.52 -23.60 24.27
N GLY A 86 14.59 -24.70 23.51
CA GLY A 86 13.52 -25.23 22.62
C GLY A 86 12.71 -24.31 21.69
N ASN A 87 13.08 -23.06 21.49
CA ASN A 87 12.32 -22.05 20.74
C ASN A 87 13.21 -21.52 19.63
N THR A 88 13.11 -22.14 18.45
CA THR A 88 13.65 -21.68 17.17
C THR A 88 12.80 -20.52 16.60
N GLU A 89 12.37 -19.60 17.45
CA GLU A 89 11.44 -18.53 17.07
C GLU A 89 12.25 -17.30 16.62
N ASN A 90 13.06 -17.43 15.55
CA ASN A 90 13.75 -16.29 14.92
C ASN A 90 12.82 -15.49 14.01
N GLU A 91 11.61 -15.21 14.49
CA GLU A 91 10.61 -14.38 13.81
C GLU A 91 11.20 -13.00 13.43
N ALA A 92 12.12 -12.49 14.26
CA ALA A 92 12.84 -11.24 14.01
C ALA A 92 13.64 -11.26 12.70
N VAL A 93 14.21 -12.40 12.29
CA VAL A 93 14.96 -12.53 11.04
C VAL A 93 14.03 -12.44 9.84
N TYR A 94 12.88 -13.12 9.91
CA TYR A 94 11.84 -13.05 8.89
C TYR A 94 11.28 -11.63 8.73
N PHE A 95 10.92 -10.97 9.85
CA PHE A 95 10.43 -9.59 9.84
C PHE A 95 11.47 -8.58 9.34
N SER A 96 12.74 -8.77 9.70
CA SER A 96 13.81 -7.87 9.28
C SER A 96 14.11 -8.00 7.79
N LEU A 97 14.28 -9.23 7.27
CA LEU A 97 14.61 -9.44 5.86
C LEU A 97 13.45 -9.09 4.92
N ILE A 98 12.20 -9.44 5.27
CA ILE A 98 11.05 -9.07 4.41
C ILE A 98 10.91 -7.55 4.29
N THR A 99 11.10 -6.82 5.39
CA THR A 99 11.01 -5.36 5.42
C THR A 99 12.18 -4.72 4.67
N LEU A 100 13.40 -5.24 4.87
CA LEU A 100 14.61 -4.73 4.22
C LEU A 100 14.55 -4.94 2.70
N PHE A 101 14.29 -6.16 2.24
CA PHE A 101 14.22 -6.45 0.81
C PHE A 101 12.95 -5.88 0.15
N GLY A 102 11.82 -5.84 0.86
CA GLY A 102 10.63 -5.13 0.40
C GLY A 102 10.88 -3.63 0.20
N GLY A 103 11.62 -3.00 1.14
CA GLY A 103 12.06 -1.61 1.04
C GLY A 103 13.04 -1.37 -0.12
N LEU A 104 14.04 -2.26 -0.29
CA LEU A 104 14.97 -2.19 -1.43
C LEU A 104 14.25 -2.35 -2.78
N GLY A 105 13.29 -3.27 -2.88
CA GLY A 105 12.47 -3.43 -4.09
C GLY A 105 11.73 -2.15 -4.44
N LEU A 106 11.16 -1.47 -3.44
CA LEU A 106 10.49 -0.19 -3.67
C LEU A 106 11.47 0.95 -4.04
N PHE A 107 12.67 0.95 -3.45
CA PHE A 107 13.73 1.91 -3.77
C PHE A 107 14.18 1.81 -5.23
N ILE A 108 14.39 0.58 -5.73
CA ILE A 108 14.73 0.34 -7.14
C ILE A 108 13.59 0.83 -8.04
N SER A 109 12.33 0.59 -7.66
CA SER A 109 11.18 1.07 -8.43
C SER A 109 11.15 2.60 -8.54
N TYR A 110 11.56 3.33 -7.50
CA TYR A 110 11.65 4.77 -7.54
C TYR A 110 12.77 5.27 -8.48
N MET A 111 13.91 4.56 -8.51
CA MET A 111 15.00 4.89 -9.43
C MET A 111 14.59 4.71 -10.89
N ILE A 112 13.91 3.61 -11.22
CA ILE A 112 13.42 3.33 -12.58
C ILE A 112 12.39 4.39 -13.01
N ASP A 113 11.41 4.70 -12.15
CA ASP A 113 10.41 5.75 -12.41
C ASP A 113 11.04 7.14 -12.62
N LYS A 114 12.21 7.40 -12.01
CA LYS A 114 12.95 8.67 -12.18
C LYS A 114 13.61 8.74 -13.56
N GLU A 115 14.15 7.64 -14.07
CA GLU A 115 14.77 7.58 -15.40
C GLU A 115 13.72 7.76 -16.51
N GLU A 116 12.55 7.12 -16.39
CA GLU A 116 11.45 7.30 -17.35
C GLU A 116 10.96 8.75 -17.42
N LYS A 117 10.98 9.49 -16.30
CA LYS A 117 10.60 10.91 -16.28
C LYS A 117 11.66 11.83 -16.88
N GLN A 118 12.94 11.47 -16.77
CA GLN A 118 14.04 12.25 -17.35
C GLN A 118 14.13 12.06 -18.88
N GLN A 119 13.78 10.88 -19.40
CA GLN A 119 13.76 10.60 -20.85
C GLN A 119 12.64 11.30 -21.63
N LYS A 120 11.59 11.78 -20.93
CA LYS A 120 10.47 12.50 -21.54
C LYS A 120 10.60 14.03 -21.51
N LEU A 121 11.71 14.56 -20.96
CA LEU A 121 12.09 15.97 -20.96
C LEU A 121 13.18 16.21 -22.01
#